data_AF-A1D2L5-F1
#
_entry.id   AF-A1D2L5-F1
#
_cell.length_a   1.000
_cell.length_b   1.000
_cell.length_c   1.000
_cell.angle_alpha   90.00
_cell.angle_beta   90.00
_cell.angle_gamma   90.00
#
_symmetry.space_group_name_H-M   'P 1'
#
loop_
_entity.id
_entity.type
_entity.pdbx_description
1 polymer ?
#
loop_
_entity_poly.entity_id
_entity_poly.type
_entity_poly.pdbx_seq_one_letter_code
_entity_poly.pdbx_strand_id
1 'polypeptide(L)'
;MAIEVVNLTEADIPEAIEVIQRAFADDPYFQWVFDPAKFNKQRNYGSLEARCRWGIHNAIFQVAKESDGNDSPSRVLGVSCWLPPHPATEPESWYSWAQSWLLSFRQFLNNVRHMGRGGLNTRRYWIWKDRQREAQSQIWDDPRGYYFCNIVAVSPEAQGKGIGKKLFQAVTDRADEEGVKCYLESSKEVPNVEIYRRMGFEMAKAMECRDGKDVCMVCLFPGGLLRVLLLSLLTFSCSCIAWSEIQSPSVKERQARSYCCGAAFTANGTIEMQRDYPRIEYRQPRSMIMNKVWGQ
;
A
#
# COMPACT_ATOMS: atom_id res chain seq x y z
N MET A 1 11.67 -17.98 -19.09
CA MET A 1 11.84 -17.43 -17.73
C MET A 1 10.46 -17.19 -17.14
N ALA A 2 10.03 -18.07 -16.25
CA ALA A 2 8.77 -17.90 -15.54
C ALA A 2 9.06 -17.06 -14.29
N ILE A 3 8.29 -15.99 -14.08
CA ILE A 3 8.36 -15.21 -12.84
C ILE A 3 7.22 -15.67 -11.94
N GLU A 4 7.58 -16.18 -10.77
CA GLU A 4 6.67 -16.63 -9.73
C GLU A 4 6.70 -15.65 -8.55
N VAL A 5 5.54 -15.38 -7.95
CA VAL A 5 5.44 -14.57 -6.72
C VAL A 5 5.14 -15.53 -5.57
N VAL A 6 6.04 -15.58 -4.60
CA VAL A 6 5.94 -16.46 -3.43
C VAL A 6 6.14 -15.66 -2.15
N ASN A 7 5.72 -16.21 -1.01
CA ASN A 7 6.01 -15.60 0.28
C ASN A 7 7.52 -15.59 0.56
N LEU A 8 8.01 -14.50 1.16
CA LEU A 8 9.39 -14.35 1.58
C LEU A 8 9.75 -15.42 2.63
N THR A 9 10.86 -16.13 2.42
CA THR A 9 11.47 -17.02 3.42
C THR A 9 12.75 -16.41 3.99
N GLU A 10 13.30 -17.01 5.06
CA GLU A 10 14.57 -16.53 5.63
C GLU A 10 15.74 -16.60 4.63
N ALA A 11 15.73 -17.59 3.73
CA ALA A 11 16.76 -17.75 2.71
C ALA A 11 16.74 -16.61 1.67
N ASP A 12 15.58 -16.00 1.44
CA ASP A 12 15.41 -14.91 0.47
C ASP A 12 15.84 -13.54 1.03
N ILE A 13 15.99 -13.40 2.35
CA ILE A 13 16.22 -12.12 3.02
C ILE A 13 17.44 -11.36 2.47
N PRO A 14 18.62 -11.99 2.27
CA PRO A 14 19.79 -11.26 1.78
C PRO A 14 19.56 -10.62 0.41
N GLU A 15 19.01 -11.37 -0.55
CA GLU A 15 18.73 -10.86 -1.90
C GLU A 15 17.57 -9.85 -1.89
N ALA A 16 16.53 -10.09 -1.09
CA ALA A 16 15.42 -9.14 -0.95
C ALA A 16 15.90 -7.78 -0.44
N ILE A 17 16.80 -7.75 0.56
CA ILE A 17 17.39 -6.52 1.07
C ILE A 17 18.23 -5.84 0.00
N GLU A 18 19.02 -6.59 -0.77
CA GLU A 18 19.80 -6.03 -1.86
C GLU A 18 18.89 -5.32 -2.88
N VAL A 19 17.81 -5.98 -3.31
CA VAL A 19 16.82 -5.40 -4.22
C VAL A 19 16.21 -4.11 -3.65
N ILE A 20 15.81 -4.12 -2.37
CA ILE A 20 15.27 -2.94 -1.69
C ILE A 20 16.30 -1.80 -1.69
N GLN A 21 17.51 -2.04 -1.20
CA GLN A 21 18.54 -1.01 -1.08
C GLN A 21 18.91 -0.40 -2.44
N ARG A 22 18.96 -1.22 -3.50
CA ARG A 22 19.26 -0.76 -4.85
C ARG A 22 18.10 0.04 -5.45
N ALA A 23 16.86 -0.40 -5.27
CA ALA A 23 15.69 0.28 -5.81
C ALA A 23 15.43 1.64 -5.14
N PHE A 24 15.69 1.75 -3.83
CA PHE A 24 15.47 2.99 -3.06
C PHE A 24 16.68 3.91 -2.97
N ALA A 25 17.83 3.57 -3.56
CA ALA A 25 19.05 4.39 -3.49
C ALA A 25 18.81 5.85 -3.97
N ASP A 26 18.02 6.00 -5.03
CA ASP A 26 17.66 7.30 -5.63
C ASP A 26 16.23 7.72 -5.26
N ASP A 27 15.67 7.22 -4.16
CA ASP A 27 14.35 7.62 -3.71
C ASP A 27 14.35 8.97 -2.99
N PRO A 28 13.49 9.95 -3.37
CA PRO A 28 13.48 11.27 -2.78
C PRO A 28 13.20 11.26 -1.27
N TYR A 29 12.32 10.39 -0.79
CA TYR A 29 12.07 10.27 0.64
C TYR A 29 13.26 9.66 1.35
N PHE A 30 13.87 8.62 0.77
CA PHE A 30 15.08 8.00 1.32
C PHE A 30 16.24 9.00 1.43
N GLN A 31 16.52 9.75 0.36
CA GLN A 31 17.56 10.78 0.35
C GLN A 31 17.25 11.98 1.25
N TRP A 32 15.97 12.25 1.48
CA TRP A 32 15.56 13.30 2.42
C TRP A 32 15.69 12.85 3.87
N VAL A 33 15.31 11.61 4.22
CA VAL A 33 15.30 11.14 5.60
C VAL A 33 16.68 10.67 6.09
N PHE A 34 17.56 10.22 5.20
CA PHE A 34 18.94 9.84 5.52
C PHE A 34 19.94 10.91 5.12
N ASP A 35 20.89 11.22 6.00
CA ASP A 35 22.08 12.03 5.70
C ASP A 35 23.03 11.21 4.80
N PRO A 36 23.23 11.60 3.52
CA PRO A 36 24.04 10.83 2.58
C PRO A 36 25.49 10.66 3.03
N ALA A 37 26.06 11.65 3.74
CA ALA A 37 27.44 11.61 4.20
C ALA A 37 27.65 10.63 5.37
N LYS A 38 26.56 10.26 6.06
CA LYS A 38 26.59 9.34 7.22
C LYS A 38 25.85 8.04 6.97
N PHE A 39 25.32 7.84 5.76
CA PHE A 39 24.53 6.67 5.44
C PHE A 39 25.38 5.40 5.55
N ASN A 40 24.96 4.48 6.41
CA ASN A 40 25.65 3.20 6.61
C ASN A 40 24.79 2.06 6.06
N LYS A 41 25.20 1.53 4.90
CA LYS A 41 24.50 0.45 4.19
C LYS A 41 24.37 -0.83 5.03
N GLN A 42 25.40 -1.21 5.79
CA GLN A 42 25.36 -2.40 6.64
C GLN A 42 24.41 -2.25 7.82
N ARG A 43 24.38 -1.07 8.44
CA ARG A 43 23.42 -0.77 9.51
C ARG A 43 21.99 -0.74 8.98
N ASN A 44 21.79 -0.18 7.78
CA ASN A 44 20.49 -0.20 7.10
C ASN A 44 20.07 -1.64 6.76
N TYR A 45 21.01 -2.50 6.34
CA TYR A 45 20.78 -3.94 6.13
C TYR A 45 20.21 -4.58 7.40
N GLY A 46 20.84 -4.38 8.57
CA GLY A 46 20.32 -4.93 9.83
C GLY A 46 18.90 -4.46 10.18
N SER A 47 18.53 -3.25 9.73
CA SER A 47 17.15 -2.74 9.91
C SER A 47 16.15 -3.39 8.98
N LEU A 48 16.54 -3.59 7.72
CA LEU A 48 15.70 -4.28 6.74
C LEU A 48 15.59 -5.77 7.07
N GLU A 49 16.64 -6.41 7.57
CA GLU A 49 16.61 -7.79 8.05
C GLU A 49 15.61 -7.96 9.20
N ALA A 50 15.68 -7.08 10.21
CA ALA A 50 14.73 -7.11 11.31
C ALA A 50 13.28 -6.93 10.82
N ARG A 51 13.07 -6.07 9.82
CA ARG A 51 11.76 -5.86 9.18
C ARG A 51 11.30 -7.07 8.38
N CYS A 52 12.18 -7.73 7.63
CA CYS A 52 11.89 -8.96 6.89
C CYS A 52 11.45 -10.08 7.84
N ARG A 53 12.23 -10.34 8.89
CA ARG A 53 11.89 -11.36 9.90
C ARG A 53 10.57 -11.08 10.60
N TRP A 54 10.29 -9.81 10.91
CA TRP A 54 8.99 -9.42 11.45
C TRP A 54 7.87 -9.64 10.43
N GLY A 55 8.07 -9.24 9.18
CA GLY A 55 7.03 -9.30 8.16
C GLY A 55 6.70 -10.72 7.68
N ILE A 56 7.62 -11.69 7.79
CA ILE A 56 7.32 -13.12 7.57
C ILE A 56 6.12 -13.59 8.42
N HIS A 57 5.95 -13.02 9.62
CA HIS A 57 4.90 -13.43 10.55
C HIS A 57 3.73 -12.44 10.70
N ASN A 58 3.90 -11.20 10.25
CA ASN A 58 2.97 -10.11 10.55
C ASN A 58 2.51 -9.32 9.32
N ALA A 59 3.01 -9.65 8.13
CA ALA A 59 2.70 -8.97 6.88
C ALA A 59 2.52 -9.98 5.75
N ILE A 60 1.94 -9.52 4.64
CA ILE A 60 2.00 -10.24 3.37
C ILE A 60 3.32 -9.79 2.71
N PHE A 61 4.39 -10.49 3.03
CA PHE A 61 5.73 -10.22 2.52
C PHE A 61 6.07 -11.23 1.41
N GLN A 62 6.21 -10.74 0.19
CA GLN A 62 6.37 -11.57 -1.00
C GLN A 62 7.61 -11.18 -1.81
N VAL A 63 8.19 -12.17 -2.49
CA VAL A 63 9.28 -12.01 -3.44
C VAL A 63 8.84 -12.52 -4.81
N ALA A 64 9.27 -11.81 -5.86
CA ALA A 64 9.15 -12.26 -7.23
C ALA A 64 10.47 -12.93 -7.62
N LYS A 65 10.41 -14.23 -7.92
CA LYS A 65 11.59 -15.03 -8.24
C LYS A 65 11.57 -15.53 -9.67
N GLU A 66 12.75 -15.64 -10.25
CA GLU A 66 12.94 -16.23 -11.57
C GLU A 66 13.06 -17.75 -11.45
N SER A 67 12.21 -18.48 -12.16
CA SER A 67 12.32 -19.92 -12.32
C SER A 67 12.87 -20.20 -13.72
N ASP A 68 14.09 -20.75 -13.75
CA ASP A 68 14.80 -21.10 -14.98
C ASP A 68 14.54 -22.54 -15.42
N GLY A 69 13.64 -23.28 -14.76
CA GLY A 69 13.32 -24.67 -15.09
C GLY A 69 14.46 -25.69 -14.88
N ASN A 70 15.68 -25.21 -14.65
CA ASN A 70 16.83 -25.94 -14.15
C ASN A 70 17.02 -25.64 -12.65
N ASP A 71 17.66 -26.54 -11.91
CA ASP A 71 18.05 -26.44 -10.47
C ASP A 71 18.95 -25.23 -10.10
N SER A 72 19.06 -24.22 -10.96
CA SER A 72 19.71 -22.96 -10.64
C SER A 72 18.97 -22.27 -9.47
N PRO A 73 19.70 -21.67 -8.52
CA PRO A 73 19.08 -20.95 -7.42
C PRO A 73 18.19 -19.82 -7.97
N SER A 74 16.92 -19.88 -7.59
CA SER A 74 15.90 -18.94 -8.04
C SER A 74 16.18 -17.56 -7.45
N ARG A 75 16.62 -16.63 -8.32
CA ARG A 75 17.04 -15.27 -7.95
C ARG A 75 15.84 -14.39 -7.60
N VAL A 76 15.98 -13.54 -6.58
CA VAL A 76 14.96 -12.53 -6.24
C VAL A 76 15.09 -11.33 -7.18
N LEU A 77 14.02 -11.03 -7.91
CA LEU A 77 13.95 -9.90 -8.85
C LEU A 77 13.11 -8.73 -8.33
N GLY A 78 12.23 -8.98 -7.37
CA GLY A 78 11.35 -7.98 -6.81
C GLY A 78 10.81 -8.40 -5.45
N VAL A 79 10.35 -7.42 -4.68
CA VAL A 79 9.91 -7.57 -3.30
C VAL A 79 8.69 -6.70 -3.07
N SER A 80 7.69 -7.20 -2.34
CA SER A 80 6.59 -6.37 -1.82
C SER A 80 6.23 -6.75 -0.40
N CYS A 81 5.90 -5.76 0.43
CA CYS A 81 5.46 -5.94 1.81
C CYS A 81 4.16 -5.17 1.99
N TRP A 82 3.07 -5.90 2.24
CA TRP A 82 1.76 -5.34 2.51
C TRP A 82 1.37 -5.61 3.96
N LEU A 83 0.86 -4.59 4.63
CA LEU A 83 0.21 -4.76 5.92
C LEU A 83 -1.28 -5.09 5.68
N PRO A 84 -1.83 -6.11 6.35
CA PRO A 84 -3.25 -6.42 6.24
C PRO A 84 -4.10 -5.27 6.81
N PRO A 85 -5.37 -5.16 6.39
CA PRO A 85 -6.32 -4.23 6.99
C PRO A 85 -6.45 -4.52 8.49
N HIS A 86 -6.47 -3.45 9.29
CA HIS A 86 -6.70 -3.53 10.72
C HIS A 86 -7.68 -2.42 11.12
N PRO A 87 -8.89 -2.78 11.58
CA PRO A 87 -9.88 -1.82 12.04
C PRO A 87 -9.35 -0.96 13.18
N ALA A 88 -9.65 0.34 13.17
CA ALA A 88 -9.24 1.26 14.24
C ALA A 88 -9.77 0.89 15.63
N THR A 89 -10.92 0.21 15.66
CA THR A 89 -11.58 -0.22 16.88
C THR A 89 -11.02 -1.53 17.42
N GLU A 90 -10.29 -2.29 16.61
CA GLU A 90 -9.73 -3.57 17.04
C GLU A 90 -8.45 -3.33 17.86
N PRO A 91 -8.33 -3.89 19.08
CA PRO A 91 -7.11 -3.76 19.85
C PRO A 91 -5.99 -4.61 19.24
N GLU A 92 -4.74 -4.16 19.42
CA GLU A 92 -3.58 -4.98 19.06
C GLU A 92 -3.60 -6.31 19.84
N SER A 93 -3.38 -7.42 19.13
CA SER A 93 -3.22 -8.72 19.77
C SER A 93 -1.93 -8.77 20.60
N TRP A 94 -1.90 -9.62 21.63
CA TRP A 94 -0.69 -9.84 22.44
C TRP A 94 0.49 -10.31 21.56
N TYR A 95 0.21 -11.08 20.52
CA TYR A 95 1.21 -11.58 19.59
C TYR A 95 1.81 -10.43 18.78
N SER A 96 0.98 -9.58 18.18
CA SER A 96 1.42 -8.39 17.44
C SER A 96 2.22 -7.43 18.34
N TRP A 97 1.77 -7.25 19.58
CA TRP A 97 2.48 -6.48 20.59
C TRP A 97 3.87 -7.06 20.88
N ALA A 98 3.97 -8.37 21.13
CA ALA A 98 5.24 -9.04 21.41
C ALA A 98 6.20 -8.99 20.21
N GLN A 99 5.69 -9.20 19.00
CA GLN A 99 6.46 -9.06 17.75
C GLN A 99 6.97 -7.63 17.56
N SER A 100 6.17 -6.62 17.90
CA SER A 100 6.57 -5.22 17.87
C SER A 100 7.69 -4.92 18.87
N TRP A 101 7.64 -5.51 20.07
CA TRP A 101 8.73 -5.42 21.04
C TRP A 101 10.00 -6.10 20.57
N LEU A 102 9.89 -7.31 20.01
CA LEU A 102 11.04 -8.04 19.47
C LEU A 102 11.70 -7.25 18.34
N LEU A 103 10.90 -6.65 17.45
CA LEU A 103 11.42 -5.77 16.40
C LEU A 103 12.14 -4.55 17.01
N SER A 104 11.54 -3.90 18.01
CA SER A 104 12.15 -2.75 18.70
C SER A 104 13.47 -3.12 19.36
N PHE A 105 13.53 -4.29 20.00
CA PHE A 105 14.74 -4.82 20.62
C PHE A 105 15.84 -5.11 19.59
N ARG A 106 15.52 -5.76 18.46
CA ARG A 106 16.46 -5.98 17.36
C ARG A 106 17.02 -4.66 16.82
N GLN A 107 16.18 -3.65 16.73
CA GLN A 107 16.55 -2.33 16.24
C GLN A 107 17.42 -1.56 17.22
N PHE A 108 17.14 -1.69 18.52
CA PHE A 108 18.02 -1.21 19.57
C PHE A 108 19.40 -1.87 19.51
N LEU A 109 19.47 -3.21 19.41
CA LEU A 109 20.75 -3.91 19.28
C LEU A 109 21.52 -3.47 18.02
N ASN A 110 20.82 -3.26 16.90
CA ASN A 110 21.42 -2.74 15.68
C ASN A 110 21.99 -1.32 15.86
N ASN A 111 21.30 -0.46 16.62
CA ASN A 111 21.80 0.88 16.98
C ASN A 111 23.06 0.80 17.84
N VAL A 112 23.06 -0.08 18.85
CA VAL A 112 24.21 -0.29 19.74
C VAL A 112 25.41 -0.82 18.95
N ARG A 113 25.21 -1.86 18.12
CA ARG A 113 26.26 -2.48 17.31
C ARG A 113 26.95 -1.49 16.37
N HIS A 114 26.20 -0.54 15.82
CA HIS A 114 26.71 0.45 14.87
C HIS A 114 26.93 1.85 15.49
N MET A 115 26.84 1.95 16.81
CA MET A 115 27.01 3.20 17.57
C MET A 115 26.22 4.38 17.00
N GLY A 116 24.99 4.13 16.55
CA GLY A 116 24.14 5.15 15.95
C GLY A 116 23.09 4.61 14.97
N ARG A 117 22.42 5.53 14.27
CA ARG A 117 21.30 5.22 13.37
C ARG A 117 21.69 5.15 11.89
N GLY A 118 22.99 5.14 11.59
CA GLY A 118 23.52 5.01 10.23
C GLY A 118 23.00 6.08 9.25
N GLY A 119 23.01 7.33 9.69
CA GLY A 119 22.58 8.48 8.89
C GLY A 119 21.10 8.84 8.98
N LEU A 120 20.25 8.05 9.66
CA LEU A 120 18.83 8.42 9.79
C LEU A 120 18.66 9.73 10.57
N ASN A 121 18.02 10.72 9.96
CA ASN A 121 17.59 11.94 10.63
C ASN A 121 16.24 11.68 11.33
N THR A 122 16.29 11.49 12.65
CA THR A 122 15.10 11.19 13.46
C THR A 122 14.07 12.30 13.43
N ARG A 123 14.48 13.57 13.31
CA ARG A 123 13.55 14.70 13.20
C ARG A 123 12.71 14.59 11.91
N ARG A 124 13.35 14.34 10.77
CA ARG A 124 12.66 14.15 9.47
C ARG A 124 11.75 12.94 9.47
N TYR A 125 12.21 11.85 10.10
CA TYR A 125 11.38 10.68 10.30
C TYR A 125 10.07 10.99 11.04
N TRP A 126 10.13 11.77 12.13
CA TRP A 126 8.94 12.16 12.89
C TRP A 126 8.06 13.16 12.13
N ILE A 127 8.64 14.10 11.39
CA ILE A 127 7.88 14.99 10.48
C ILE A 127 7.06 14.14 9.51
N TRP A 128 7.68 13.16 8.84
CA TRP A 128 6.96 12.27 7.94
C TRP A 128 5.86 11.48 8.64
N LYS A 129 6.12 10.91 9.83
CA LYS A 129 5.10 10.17 10.60
C LYS A 129 3.89 11.02 10.97
N ASP A 130 4.10 12.28 11.36
CA ASP A 130 3.02 13.18 11.73
C ASP A 130 2.20 13.59 10.50
N ARG A 131 2.87 13.95 9.41
CA ARG A 131 2.22 14.29 8.14
C ARG A 131 1.47 13.10 7.54
N GLN A 132 2.04 11.90 7.61
CA GLN A 132 1.42 10.66 7.17
C GLN A 132 0.13 10.41 7.95
N ARG A 133 0.16 10.54 9.28
CA ARG A 133 -1.03 10.36 10.13
C ARG A 133 -2.12 11.35 9.77
N GLU A 134 -1.77 12.62 9.62
CA GLU A 134 -2.72 13.67 9.23
C GLU A 134 -3.33 13.37 7.86
N ALA A 135 -2.51 13.00 6.88
CA ALA A 135 -2.98 12.71 5.53
C ALA A 135 -3.87 11.45 5.49
N GLN A 136 -3.44 10.35 6.12
CA GLN A 136 -4.24 9.11 6.24
C GLN A 136 -5.59 9.38 6.91
N SER A 137 -5.64 10.20 7.97
CA SER A 137 -6.92 10.53 8.64
C SER A 137 -7.93 11.25 7.73
N GLN A 138 -7.48 11.86 6.63
CA GLN A 138 -8.34 12.58 5.68
C GLN A 138 -8.80 11.72 4.51
N ILE A 139 -8.08 10.63 4.20
CA ILE A 139 -8.35 9.80 3.02
C ILE A 139 -8.75 8.36 3.36
N TRP A 140 -8.51 7.90 4.60
CA TRP A 140 -8.92 6.57 5.06
C TRP A 140 -10.34 6.63 5.58
N ASP A 141 -11.26 6.13 4.78
CA ASP A 141 -12.71 6.14 5.01
C ASP A 141 -13.31 4.75 5.26
N ASP A 142 -12.55 3.68 5.06
CA ASP A 142 -13.00 2.31 5.34
C ASP A 142 -12.74 1.94 6.82
N PRO A 143 -13.78 1.68 7.63
CA PRO A 143 -13.61 1.31 9.03
C PRO A 143 -12.88 -0.03 9.23
N ARG A 144 -12.84 -0.90 8.20
CA ARG A 144 -12.10 -2.17 8.24
C ARG A 144 -10.59 -1.96 8.08
N GLY A 145 -10.16 -0.79 7.61
CA GLY A 145 -8.78 -0.49 7.26
C GLY A 145 -8.46 -0.82 5.79
N TYR A 146 -7.17 -0.79 5.47
CA TYR A 146 -6.67 -0.95 4.10
C TYR A 146 -5.56 -1.99 4.06
N TYR A 147 -5.46 -2.71 2.94
CA TYR A 147 -4.21 -3.34 2.56
C TYR A 147 -3.19 -2.26 2.23
N PHE A 148 -2.20 -2.06 3.10
CA PHE A 148 -1.21 -1.00 2.94
C PHE A 148 0.11 -1.54 2.37
N CYS A 149 0.42 -1.18 1.12
CA CYS A 149 1.72 -1.45 0.50
C CYS A 149 2.81 -0.60 1.16
N ASN A 150 3.52 -1.19 2.11
CA ASN A 150 4.56 -0.52 2.88
C ASN A 150 5.92 -0.51 2.17
N ILE A 151 6.22 -1.56 1.39
CA ILE A 151 7.44 -1.67 0.59
C ILE A 151 7.07 -2.28 -0.75
N VAL A 152 7.53 -1.69 -1.84
CA VAL A 152 7.60 -2.37 -3.13
C VAL A 152 8.88 -1.96 -3.84
N ALA A 153 9.64 -2.95 -4.31
CA ALA A 153 10.91 -2.76 -4.98
C ALA A 153 11.06 -3.78 -6.11
N VAL A 154 11.64 -3.36 -7.22
CA VAL A 154 12.03 -4.24 -8.34
C VAL A 154 13.48 -3.93 -8.67
N SER A 155 14.30 -4.97 -8.84
CA SER A 155 15.71 -4.82 -9.22
C SER A 155 15.81 -3.96 -10.48
N PRO A 156 16.73 -2.99 -10.56
CA PRO A 156 16.86 -2.11 -11.73
C PRO A 156 16.92 -2.86 -13.07
N GLU A 157 17.61 -4.00 -13.12
CA GLU A 157 17.76 -4.83 -14.33
C GLU A 157 16.50 -5.63 -14.71
N ALA A 158 15.52 -5.67 -13.81
CA ALA A 158 14.28 -6.40 -13.96
C ALA A 158 13.05 -5.47 -14.13
N GLN A 159 13.27 -4.15 -14.14
CA GLN A 159 12.23 -3.16 -14.42
C GLN A 159 11.70 -3.27 -15.85
N GLY A 160 10.46 -2.82 -16.08
CA GLY A 160 9.80 -2.92 -17.38
C GLY A 160 9.29 -4.32 -17.75
N LYS A 161 9.62 -5.37 -16.97
CA LYS A 161 9.22 -6.76 -17.23
C LYS A 161 7.89 -7.18 -16.58
N GLY A 162 7.10 -6.22 -16.08
CA GLY A 162 5.80 -6.49 -15.43
C GLY A 162 5.87 -7.11 -14.01
N ILE A 163 7.05 -7.20 -13.40
CA ILE A 163 7.25 -7.81 -12.06
C ILE A 163 6.47 -7.06 -10.98
N GLY A 164 6.55 -5.72 -10.96
CA GLY A 164 5.79 -4.90 -10.01
C GLY A 164 4.28 -5.15 -10.12
N LYS A 165 3.75 -5.30 -11.34
CA LYS A 165 2.34 -5.61 -11.56
C LYS A 165 1.97 -6.97 -10.96
N LYS A 166 2.80 -8.01 -11.16
CA LYS A 166 2.57 -9.34 -10.56
C LYS A 166 2.56 -9.29 -9.03
N LEU A 167 3.50 -8.56 -8.42
CA LEU A 167 3.56 -8.37 -6.97
C LEU A 167 2.31 -7.67 -6.43
N PHE A 168 1.83 -6.63 -7.11
CA PHE A 168 0.59 -5.95 -6.75
C PHE A 168 -0.63 -6.86 -6.92
N GLN A 169 -0.73 -7.59 -8.02
CA GLN A 169 -1.85 -8.50 -8.31
C GLN A 169 -2.04 -9.55 -7.21
N ALA A 170 -0.95 -10.11 -6.68
CA ALA A 170 -1.01 -11.12 -5.62
C ALA A 170 -1.73 -10.64 -4.34
N VAL A 171 -1.79 -9.34 -4.06
CA VAL A 171 -2.52 -8.76 -2.91
C VAL A 171 -3.81 -8.08 -3.34
N THR A 172 -3.81 -7.40 -4.48
CA THR A 172 -4.99 -6.68 -4.98
C THR A 172 -6.11 -7.62 -5.42
N ASP A 173 -5.81 -8.78 -6.00
CA ASP A 173 -6.84 -9.77 -6.34
C ASP A 173 -7.52 -10.31 -5.07
N ARG A 174 -6.75 -10.53 -3.99
CA ARG A 174 -7.28 -10.90 -2.67
C ARG A 174 -8.12 -9.77 -2.06
N ALA A 175 -7.64 -8.52 -2.13
CA ALA A 175 -8.36 -7.36 -1.63
C ALA A 175 -9.70 -7.16 -2.37
N ASP A 176 -9.71 -7.42 -3.68
CA ASP A 176 -10.90 -7.42 -4.51
C ASP A 176 -11.89 -8.49 -4.04
N GLU A 177 -11.44 -9.74 -3.84
CA GLU A 177 -12.28 -10.84 -3.32
C GLU A 177 -12.87 -10.54 -1.93
N GLU A 178 -12.07 -9.95 -1.03
CA GLU A 178 -12.51 -9.59 0.33
C GLU A 178 -13.33 -8.29 0.38
N GLY A 179 -13.44 -7.56 -0.73
CA GLY A 179 -14.14 -6.28 -0.75
C GLY A 179 -13.43 -5.19 0.05
N VAL A 180 -12.10 -5.25 0.23
CA VAL A 180 -11.31 -4.32 1.07
C VAL A 180 -10.44 -3.41 0.20
N LYS A 181 -10.31 -2.14 0.59
CA LYS A 181 -9.52 -1.15 -0.15
C LYS A 181 -8.01 -1.37 0.04
N CYS A 182 -7.24 -0.97 -0.96
CA CYS A 182 -5.78 -0.95 -0.94
C CYS A 182 -5.27 0.49 -0.78
N TYR A 183 -4.04 0.63 -0.30
CA TYR A 183 -3.41 1.92 -0.10
C TYR A 183 -1.90 1.84 -0.32
N LEU A 184 -1.31 2.86 -0.93
CA LEU A 184 0.14 2.99 -1.07
C LEU A 184 0.58 4.46 -1.00
N GLU A 185 1.87 4.63 -0.73
CA GLU A 185 2.56 5.93 -0.70
C GLU A 185 3.75 5.89 -1.66
N SER A 186 4.01 6.99 -2.38
CA SER A 186 5.17 7.12 -3.27
C SER A 186 5.77 8.52 -3.22
N SER A 187 7.07 8.58 -2.99
CA SER A 187 7.90 9.80 -3.00
C SER A 187 8.41 10.20 -4.38
N LYS A 188 8.17 9.38 -5.41
CA LYS A 188 8.43 9.71 -6.81
C LYS A 188 7.10 9.94 -7.52
N GLU A 189 6.97 11.06 -8.22
CA GLU A 189 5.83 11.31 -9.10
C GLU A 189 6.01 10.60 -10.44
N VAL A 190 7.13 10.85 -11.13
CA VAL A 190 7.48 10.21 -12.40
C VAL A 190 8.49 9.08 -12.16
N PRO A 191 8.29 7.87 -12.70
CA PRO A 191 7.15 7.37 -13.48
C PRO A 191 6.01 6.75 -12.64
N ASN A 192 6.15 6.74 -11.30
CA ASN A 192 5.34 5.93 -10.40
C ASN A 192 3.84 6.24 -10.43
N VAL A 193 3.43 7.51 -10.53
CA VAL A 193 2.01 7.92 -10.59
C VAL A 193 1.29 7.20 -11.72
N GLU A 194 1.87 7.21 -12.93
CA GLU A 194 1.28 6.56 -14.11
C GLU A 194 1.30 5.03 -14.00
N ILE A 195 2.34 4.47 -13.37
CA ILE A 195 2.41 3.03 -13.08
C ILE A 195 1.26 2.62 -12.17
N TYR A 196 1.04 3.33 -11.06
CA TYR A 196 -0.03 3.02 -10.10
C TYR A 196 -1.42 3.27 -10.69
N ARG A 197 -1.59 4.33 -11.50
CA ARG A 197 -2.83 4.59 -12.25
C ARG A 197 -3.22 3.41 -13.15
N ARG A 198 -2.26 2.84 -13.88
CA ARG A 198 -2.49 1.62 -14.70
C ARG A 198 -2.80 0.38 -13.86
N MET A 199 -2.42 0.38 -12.58
CA MET A 199 -2.78 -0.67 -11.61
C MET A 199 -4.12 -0.40 -10.91
N GLY A 200 -4.84 0.68 -11.27
CA GLY A 200 -6.14 1.02 -10.70
C GLY A 200 -6.09 1.88 -9.42
N PHE A 201 -4.95 2.50 -9.14
CA PHE A 201 -4.79 3.43 -8.02
C PHE A 201 -4.88 4.87 -8.52
N GLU A 202 -5.69 5.69 -7.87
CA GLU A 202 -5.77 7.12 -8.18
C GLU A 202 -5.06 7.94 -7.11
N MET A 203 -4.33 8.97 -7.52
CA MET A 203 -3.67 9.87 -6.58
C MET A 203 -4.73 10.74 -5.89
N ALA A 204 -4.90 10.56 -4.58
CA ALA A 204 -5.86 11.35 -3.81
C ALA A 204 -5.25 12.60 -3.18
N LYS A 205 -3.98 12.53 -2.78
CA LYS A 205 -3.33 13.62 -2.05
C LYS A 205 -1.83 13.64 -2.26
N ALA A 206 -1.26 14.83 -2.38
CA ALA A 206 0.16 15.09 -2.22
C ALA A 206 0.43 15.62 -0.80
N MET A 207 1.35 14.98 -0.10
CA MET A 207 1.78 15.32 1.25
C MET A 207 3.15 15.97 1.20
N GLU A 208 3.23 17.21 1.69
CA GLU A 208 4.49 17.90 1.90
C GLU A 208 5.09 17.56 3.28
N CYS A 209 6.34 17.10 3.29
CA CYS A 209 7.18 16.90 4.46
C CYS A 209 8.31 17.93 4.45
N ARG A 210 8.20 18.97 5.29
CA ARG A 210 9.15 20.11 5.33
C ARG A 210 10.00 20.10 6.59
N ASP A 211 11.32 20.23 6.43
CA ASP A 211 12.29 20.46 7.49
C ASP A 211 13.15 21.69 7.13
N GLY A 212 12.73 22.87 7.62
CA GLY A 212 13.35 24.13 7.21
C GLY A 212 13.14 24.43 5.73
N LYS A 213 14.23 24.51 4.97
CA LYS A 213 14.19 24.74 3.51
C LYS A 213 14.03 23.44 2.70
N ASP A 214 14.30 22.29 3.32
CA ASP A 214 14.26 21.01 2.62
C ASP A 214 12.85 20.44 2.62
N VAL A 215 12.38 20.03 1.44
CA VAL A 215 11.02 19.54 1.21
C VAL A 215 11.07 18.18 0.53
N CYS A 216 10.27 17.24 1.03
CA CYS A 216 9.99 15.97 0.37
C CYS A 216 8.48 15.87 0.11
N MET A 217 8.11 15.55 -1.13
CA MET A 217 6.73 15.29 -1.53
C MET A 217 6.47 13.79 -1.52
N VAL A 218 5.33 13.39 -0.96
CA VAL A 218 4.85 12.00 -0.97
C VAL A 218 3.41 11.99 -1.48
N CYS A 219 3.15 11.23 -2.53
CA CYS A 219 1.83 11.04 -3.11
C CYS A 219 1.15 9.83 -2.47
N LEU A 220 -0.14 9.99 -2.15
CA LEU A 220 -0.98 9.01 -1.48
C LEU A 220 -2.03 8.50 -2.45
N PHE A 221 -2.14 7.19 -2.57
CA PHE A 221 -3.05 6.55 -3.51
C PHE A 221 -3.91 5.52 -2.78
N PRO A 222 -5.11 5.92 -2.31
CA PRO A 222 -6.14 4.95 -2.00
C PRO A 222 -6.62 4.31 -3.31
N GLY A 223 -6.63 2.97 -3.35
CA GLY A 223 -7.17 2.18 -4.45
C GLY A 223 -8.34 1.34 -3.95
N GLY A 224 -9.37 1.17 -4.76
CA GLY A 224 -10.55 0.41 -4.36
C GLY A 224 -11.21 -0.32 -5.53
N LEU A 225 -11.27 -1.64 -5.43
CA LEU A 225 -12.32 -2.52 -5.98
C LEU A 225 -12.70 -2.32 -7.45
N LEU A 226 -11.74 -1.99 -8.31
CA LEU A 226 -12.05 -1.73 -9.72
C LEU A 226 -12.59 -2.98 -10.44
N ARG A 227 -12.18 -4.19 -10.04
CA ARG A 227 -12.56 -5.41 -10.78
C ARG A 227 -13.90 -5.98 -10.38
N VAL A 228 -14.26 -5.97 -9.08
CA VAL A 228 -15.53 -6.56 -8.62
C VAL A 228 -16.74 -5.73 -9.05
N LEU A 229 -16.63 -4.40 -9.06
CA LEU A 229 -17.72 -3.52 -9.52
C LEU A 229 -18.01 -3.65 -11.03
N LEU A 230 -16.97 -3.84 -11.85
CA LEU A 230 -17.14 -4.06 -13.29
C LEU A 230 -17.75 -5.44 -13.60
N LEU A 231 -17.35 -6.50 -12.88
CA LEU A 231 -17.92 -7.84 -13.04
C LEU A 231 -19.35 -7.95 -12.52
N SER A 232 -19.71 -7.25 -11.44
CA SER A 232 -21.09 -7.20 -10.94
C SER A 232 -22.02 -6.43 -11.87
N LEU A 233 -21.54 -5.34 -12.50
CA LEU A 233 -22.31 -4.63 -13.54
C LEU A 233 -22.45 -5.45 -14.84
N LEU A 234 -21.42 -6.22 -15.23
CA LEU A 234 -21.47 -7.10 -16.40
C LEU A 234 -22.35 -8.35 -16.17
N THR A 235 -22.36 -8.91 -14.97
CA THR A 235 -23.27 -10.02 -14.61
C THR A 235 -24.73 -9.53 -14.46
N PHE A 236 -24.96 -8.31 -13.96
CA PHE A 236 -26.29 -7.68 -14.02
C PHE A 236 -26.77 -7.46 -15.46
N SER A 237 -25.87 -7.01 -16.36
CA SER A 237 -26.15 -6.85 -17.79
C SER A 237 -26.53 -8.19 -18.45
N CYS A 238 -25.76 -9.27 -18.21
CA CYS A 238 -26.09 -10.59 -18.77
C CYS A 238 -27.36 -11.20 -18.19
N SER A 239 -27.67 -10.97 -16.91
CA SER A 239 -28.88 -11.47 -16.26
C SER A 239 -30.14 -10.77 -16.78
N CYS A 240 -30.06 -9.47 -17.10
CA CYS A 240 -31.15 -8.71 -17.71
C CYS A 240 -31.40 -9.11 -19.18
N ILE A 241 -30.33 -9.40 -19.93
CA ILE A 241 -30.43 -9.87 -21.33
C ILE A 241 -31.05 -11.27 -21.37
N ALA A 242 -30.59 -12.20 -20.52
CA ALA A 242 -31.13 -13.55 -20.44
C ALA A 242 -32.61 -13.59 -19.98
N TRP A 243 -33.04 -12.66 -19.12
CA TRP A 243 -34.45 -12.53 -18.72
C TRP A 243 -35.36 -12.03 -19.86
N SER A 244 -34.82 -11.22 -20.78
CA SER A 244 -35.58 -10.69 -21.92
C SER A 244 -35.75 -11.70 -23.07
N GLU A 245 -34.87 -12.69 -23.18
CA GLU A 245 -34.91 -13.72 -24.25
C GLU A 245 -35.76 -14.95 -23.90
N ILE A 246 -36.07 -15.17 -22.60
CA ILE A 246 -36.88 -16.32 -22.13
C ILE A 246 -38.39 -16.08 -22.24
N GLN A 247 -38.83 -14.86 -22.53
CA GLN A 247 -40.25 -14.58 -22.78
C GLN A 247 -40.58 -14.69 -24.28
N SER A 248 -41.30 -15.76 -24.62
CA SER A 248 -41.83 -16.02 -25.95
C SER A 248 -42.66 -14.85 -26.52
N PRO A 249 -42.60 -14.57 -27.83
CA PRO A 249 -43.29 -13.46 -28.47
C PRO A 249 -44.77 -13.78 -28.68
N SER A 250 -45.59 -13.68 -27.64
CA SER A 250 -47.04 -13.82 -27.80
C SER A 250 -47.87 -13.02 -26.81
N VAL A 251 -47.51 -11.77 -26.51
CA VAL A 251 -48.49 -10.74 -26.11
C VAL A 251 -48.00 -9.39 -26.66
N LYS A 252 -48.45 -9.05 -27.87
CA LYS A 252 -48.32 -7.69 -28.39
C LYS A 252 -49.21 -6.74 -27.60
N GLU A 253 -48.63 -5.60 -27.24
CA GLU A 253 -49.24 -4.27 -27.20
C GLU A 253 -50.31 -3.97 -26.13
N ARG A 254 -49.86 -3.45 -24.97
CA ARG A 254 -50.16 -2.06 -24.54
C ARG A 254 -49.57 -1.75 -23.16
N GLN A 255 -48.37 -1.16 -23.13
CA GLN A 255 -48.07 0.06 -22.36
C GLN A 255 -46.61 0.45 -22.61
N ALA A 256 -46.44 1.38 -23.55
CA ALA A 256 -45.16 2.02 -23.80
C ALA A 256 -44.95 3.17 -22.79
N ARG A 257 -43.68 3.33 -22.39
CA ARG A 257 -43.02 4.56 -21.92
C ARG A 257 -43.29 5.04 -20.48
N SER A 258 -42.47 4.51 -19.59
CA SER A 258 -41.71 5.17 -18.50
C SER A 258 -41.05 3.98 -17.81
N TYR A 259 -39.74 3.79 -17.79
CA TYR A 259 -38.76 4.58 -17.09
C TYR A 259 -37.40 4.40 -17.78
N CYS A 260 -36.92 5.42 -18.47
CA CYS A 260 -35.52 5.50 -18.88
C CYS A 260 -35.12 6.97 -18.89
N CYS A 261 -34.03 7.29 -18.17
CA CYS A 261 -33.30 8.55 -18.14
C CYS A 261 -34.04 9.82 -17.64
N GLY A 262 -33.49 10.43 -16.59
CA GLY A 262 -33.66 11.86 -16.33
C GLY A 262 -33.60 12.26 -14.87
N ALA A 263 -32.42 12.66 -14.40
CA ALA A 263 -32.31 13.68 -13.38
C ALA A 263 -31.03 14.49 -13.62
N ALA A 264 -31.11 15.37 -14.61
CA ALA A 264 -30.25 16.54 -14.72
C ALA A 264 -30.77 17.64 -13.77
N PHE A 265 -29.81 18.43 -13.29
CA PHE A 265 -29.94 19.68 -12.56
C PHE A 265 -31.17 20.55 -12.92
N THR A 266 -31.79 21.13 -11.89
CA THR A 266 -32.30 22.52 -11.94
C THR A 266 -32.09 23.19 -10.58
N ALA A 267 -31.81 24.49 -10.65
CA ALA A 267 -31.36 25.37 -9.58
C ALA A 267 -32.50 25.99 -8.75
N ASN A 268 -32.08 26.67 -7.67
CA ASN A 268 -32.82 27.54 -6.75
C ASN A 268 -33.46 26.86 -5.53
N GLY A 269 -32.70 26.91 -4.44
CA GLY A 269 -33.16 26.63 -3.09
C GLY A 269 -31.99 26.75 -2.13
N THR A 270 -31.72 27.98 -1.68
CA THR A 270 -30.76 28.24 -0.60
C THR A 270 -31.24 27.51 0.64
N ILE A 271 -30.58 26.42 1.00
CA ILE A 271 -30.75 25.76 2.28
C ILE A 271 -29.39 25.83 2.98
N GLU A 272 -29.28 26.75 3.93
CA GLU A 272 -28.24 26.70 4.95
C GLU A 272 -28.43 25.41 5.76
N MET A 273 -27.62 24.40 5.48
CA MET A 273 -27.42 23.28 6.39
C MET A 273 -26.11 23.52 7.14
N GLN A 274 -26.22 24.08 8.35
CA GLN A 274 -25.22 23.88 9.38
C GLN A 274 -25.06 22.36 9.58
N ARG A 275 -23.93 21.82 9.13
CA ARG A 275 -23.50 20.46 9.51
C ARG A 275 -22.54 20.59 10.68
N ASP A 276 -23.11 20.62 11.88
CA ASP A 276 -22.39 20.19 13.08
C ASP A 276 -22.13 18.69 12.95
N TYR A 277 -20.96 18.34 12.41
CA TYR A 277 -20.44 16.98 12.57
C TYR A 277 -19.84 16.86 13.96
N PRO A 278 -20.27 15.88 14.79
CA PRO A 278 -19.53 15.57 15.99
C PRO A 278 -18.11 15.17 15.58
N ARG A 279 -17.12 15.85 16.16
CA ARG A 279 -15.70 15.56 16.00
C ARG A 279 -15.45 14.16 16.57
N ILE A 280 -15.55 13.12 15.74
CA ILE A 280 -15.15 11.77 16.08
C ILE A 280 -13.64 11.81 16.31
N GLU A 281 -13.20 11.70 17.57
CA GLU A 281 -11.79 11.50 17.90
C GLU A 281 -11.35 10.15 17.33
N TYR A 282 -10.79 10.20 16.13
CA TYR A 282 -10.29 9.04 15.41
C TYR A 282 -9.00 8.55 16.11
N ARG A 283 -9.13 7.68 17.11
CA ARG A 283 -8.02 6.84 17.60
C ARG A 283 -7.81 5.69 16.61
N GLN A 284 -7.10 5.99 15.52
CA GLN A 284 -6.61 4.99 14.58
C GLN A 284 -5.52 4.12 15.21
N PRO A 285 -5.30 2.89 14.68
CA PRO A 285 -4.31 1.98 15.22
C PRO A 285 -2.97 2.69 15.13
N ARG A 286 -2.29 2.79 16.28
CA ARG A 286 -0.90 3.23 16.29
C ARG A 286 -0.19 2.31 15.31
N SER A 287 0.35 2.84 14.20
CA SER A 287 1.39 2.15 13.43
C SER A 287 2.64 2.07 14.34
N MET A 288 2.52 1.35 15.46
CA MET A 288 3.40 1.42 16.62
C MET A 288 4.73 0.74 16.32
N ILE A 289 4.70 -0.19 15.36
CA ILE A 289 5.81 -1.01 14.88
C ILE A 289 6.98 -0.13 14.43
N MET A 290 6.73 0.96 13.71
CA MET A 290 7.78 1.87 13.24
C MET A 290 8.11 2.95 14.28
N ASN A 291 7.11 3.43 15.04
CA ASN A 291 7.30 4.46 16.06
C ASN A 291 8.25 4.00 17.19
N LYS A 292 8.15 2.75 17.67
CA LYS A 292 9.02 2.20 18.71
C LYS A 292 10.42 1.84 18.22
N VAL A 293 10.54 1.49 16.95
CA VAL A 293 11.80 1.04 16.34
C VAL A 293 12.81 2.18 16.17
N TRP A 294 12.33 3.39 15.96
CA TRP A 294 13.17 4.55 15.65
C TRP A 294 13.18 5.63 16.75
N GLY A 295 12.21 5.60 17.66
CA GLY A 295 12.26 6.36 18.91
C GLY A 295 11.59 5.62 20.07
N GLN A 296 12.43 5.05 20.93
CA GLN A 296 12.74 5.67 22.23
C GLN A 296 14.27 5.71 22.38
#